data_AF-A0A3C0NQ47-F1
#
_entry.id   AF-A0A3C0NQ47-F1
#
_cell.length_a   1.000
_cell.length_b   1.000
_cell.length_c   1.000
_cell.angle_alpha   90.00
_cell.angle_beta   90.00
_cell.angle_gamma   90.00
#
_symmetry.space_group_name_H-M   'P 1'
#
loop_
_entity.id
_entity.type
_entity.pdbx_description
1 polymer ?
#
loop_
_entity_poly.entity_id
_entity_poly.type
_entity_poly.pdbx_seq_one_letter_code
_entity_poly.pdbx_strand_id
1 'polypeptide(L)' 'VIKTAEVHDNAIARDVKETLRKLKAAQYVANNPGQVCPAKWQEGAKTLTPSLDLVGKI' A
#
# COMPACT_ATOMS: atom_id res chain seq x y z
N VAL A 1 15.03 5.01 -3.72
CA VAL A 1 13.90 4.50 -4.54
C VAL A 1 12.61 5.10 -4.01
N ILE A 2 11.84 5.78 -4.84
CA ILE A 2 10.51 6.33 -4.46
C ILE A 2 9.50 5.18 -4.42
N LYS A 3 8.71 5.07 -3.34
CA LYS A 3 7.71 4.00 -3.16
C LYS A 3 6.28 4.45 -3.44
N THR A 4 5.98 5.71 -3.19
CA THR A 4 4.66 6.31 -3.42
C THR A 4 4.87 7.75 -3.88
N ALA A 5 3.96 8.24 -4.72
CA ALA A 5 3.88 9.64 -5.11
C ALA A 5 2.41 10.02 -5.21
N GLU A 6 2.10 11.27 -4.90
CA GLU A 6 0.76 11.82 -5.01
C GLU A 6 0.86 13.15 -5.75
N VAL A 7 0.07 13.32 -6.80
CA VAL A 7 0.05 14.52 -7.64
C VAL A 7 -1.37 15.06 -7.62
N HIS A 8 -1.51 16.31 -7.18
CA HIS A 8 -2.79 17.00 -7.05
C HIS A 8 -2.63 18.40 -7.63
N ASP A 9 -3.69 18.93 -8.23
CA ASP A 9 -3.77 20.35 -8.54
C ASP A 9 -3.76 21.18 -7.24
N ASN A 10 -3.31 22.44 -7.32
CA ASN A 10 -3.22 23.33 -6.16
C ASN A 10 -4.59 23.59 -5.49
N ALA A 11 -5.69 23.53 -6.24
CA ALA A 11 -7.04 23.72 -5.72
C ALA A 11 -7.61 22.47 -5.02
N ILE A 12 -6.92 21.32 -5.06
CA ILE A 12 -7.39 20.06 -4.47
C ILE A 12 -6.70 19.81 -3.13
N ALA A 13 -7.49 19.79 -2.06
CA ALA A 13 -6.98 19.46 -0.73
C ALA A 13 -6.52 18.00 -0.65
N ARG A 14 -5.48 17.76 0.16
CA ARG A 14 -4.88 16.44 0.39
C ARG A 14 -5.41 15.82 1.67
N ASP A 15 -5.58 14.50 1.67
CA ASP A 15 -5.88 13.74 2.89
C ASP A 15 -4.59 13.13 3.47
N VAL A 16 -4.13 13.70 4.58
CA VAL A 16 -2.93 13.26 5.30
C VAL A 16 -3.09 11.84 5.86
N LYS A 17 -4.32 11.40 6.18
CA LYS A 17 -4.54 10.04 6.68
C LYS A 17 -4.19 9.01 5.61
N GLU A 18 -4.52 9.29 4.35
CA GLU A 18 -4.19 8.41 3.24
C GLU A 18 -2.68 8.43 2.94
N THR A 19 -2.03 9.59 3.00
CA THR A 19 -0.57 9.68 2.88
C THR A 19 0.13 8.84 3.96
N LEU A 20 -0.33 8.93 5.21
CA LEU A 20 0.22 8.14 6.33
C LEU A 20 -0.04 6.63 6.14
N ARG A 21 -1.23 6.25 5.66
CA ARG A 21 -1.56 4.85 5.37
C ARG A 21 -0.62 4.27 4.30
N LYS A 22 -0.36 5.02 3.23
CA LYS A 22 0.58 4.63 2.17
C LYS A 22 2.02 4.52 2.67
N LEU A 23 2.45 5.45 3.54
CA LEU A 23 3.78 5.39 4.18
C LEU A 23 3.96 4.11 4.99
N LYS A 24 2.97 3.78 5.85
CA LYS A 24 2.99 2.55 6.66
C LYS A 24 3.01 1.30 5.79
N ALA A 25 2.22 1.26 4.71
CA ALA A 25 2.22 0.14 3.77
C ALA A 25 3.59 0.00 3.09
N ALA A 26 4.22 1.11 2.68
CA ALA A 26 5.56 1.10 2.08
C ALA A 26 6.63 0.59 3.06
N GLN A 27 6.55 0.98 4.33
CA GLN A 27 7.42 0.45 5.39
C GLN A 27 7.18 -1.05 5.62
N TYR A 28 5.92 -1.49 5.65
CA TYR A 28 5.57 -2.89 5.84
C TYR A 28 6.16 -3.79 4.76
N VAL A 29 5.95 -3.48 3.47
CA VAL A 29 6.47 -4.30 2.37
C VAL A 29 8.00 -4.26 2.27
N ALA A 30 8.63 -3.16 2.71
CA ALA A 30 10.08 -3.08 2.80
C ALA A 30 10.65 -4.03 3.87
N ASN A 31 9.93 -4.18 4.99
CA ASN A 31 10.33 -5.04 6.11
C ASN A 31 9.86 -6.50 5.96
N ASN A 32 8.93 -6.79 5.05
CA ASN A 32 8.35 -8.12 4.84
C ASN A 32 8.45 -8.51 3.35
N PRO A 33 9.64 -8.95 2.89
CA PRO A 33 9.85 -9.34 1.49
C PRO A 33 8.86 -10.42 1.04
N GLY A 34 8.29 -10.26 -0.16
CA GLY A 34 7.33 -11.21 -0.73
C GLY A 34 5.88 -11.04 -0.25
N GLN A 35 5.60 -10.12 0.67
CA GLN A 35 4.23 -9.75 1.04
C GLN A 35 3.78 -8.46 0.37
N VAL A 36 2.47 -8.37 0.12
CA VAL A 36 1.82 -7.17 -0.42
C VAL A 36 0.63 -6.74 0.43
N CYS A 37 0.44 -5.42 0.53
CA CYS A 37 -0.70 -4.80 1.19
C CYS A 37 -1.88 -4.68 0.21
N PRO A 38 -3.03 -5.36 0.42
CA PRO A 38 -4.19 -5.27 -0.46
C PRO A 38 -4.90 -3.90 -0.39
N ALA A 39 -5.95 -3.74 -1.20
CA ALA A 39 -6.77 -2.53 -1.19
C ALA A 39 -7.28 -2.18 0.21
N LYS A 40 -7.24 -0.89 0.57
CA LYS A 40 -7.64 -0.36 1.89
C LYS A 40 -6.87 -0.95 3.09
N TRP A 41 -5.74 -1.61 2.86
CA TRP A 41 -4.92 -2.16 3.95
C TRP A 41 -4.50 -1.09 4.97
N GLN A 42 -4.54 -1.48 6.24
CA GLN A 42 -4.07 -0.71 7.39
C GLN A 42 -3.19 -1.61 8.28
N GLU A 43 -2.43 -1.00 9.17
CA GLU A 43 -1.56 -1.71 10.11
C GLU A 43 -2.34 -2.77 10.90
N GLY A 44 -1.81 -4.00 10.94
CA GLY A 44 -2.47 -5.15 11.56
C GLY A 44 -3.47 -5.90 10.68
N ALA A 45 -3.85 -5.37 9.51
CA ALA A 45 -4.70 -6.09 8.56
C ALA A 45 -3.93 -7.20 7.81
N LYS A 46 -4.67 -8.19 7.31
CA LYS A 46 -4.12 -9.32 6.54
C LYS A 46 -3.42 -8.83 5.27
N THR A 47 -2.27 -9.42 4.99
CA THR A 47 -1.52 -9.25 3.75
C THR A 47 -1.70 -10.45 2.83
N LEU A 48 -1.23 -10.30 1.60
CA LEU A 48 -1.20 -11.38 0.62
C LEU A 48 0.24 -11.73 0.29
N THR A 49 0.49 -13.01 0.06
CA THR A 49 1.75 -13.49 -0.52
C THR A 49 1.45 -13.84 -1.98
N PRO A 50 1.96 -13.09 -2.97
CA PRO A 50 1.72 -13.41 -4.37
C PRO A 50 2.24 -14.81 -4.70
N SER A 51 1.38 -15.63 -5.33
CA SER A 51 1.73 -16.97 -5.82
C SER A 51 0.97 -17.29 -7.10
N LEU A 52 1.45 -18.26 -7.87
CA LEU A 52 0.77 -18.70 -9.10
C LEU A 52 -0.65 -19.22 -8.81
N ASP A 53 -0.83 -19.88 -7.67
CA ASP A 53 -2.13 -20.42 -7.25
C ASP A 53 -3.17 -19.34 -6.96
N LEU A 54 -2.76 -18.10 -6.71
CA LEU A 54 -3.64 -16.98 -6.42
C LEU A 54 -4.08 -16.20 -7.68
N VAL A 55 -3.42 -16.41 -8.82
CA VAL A 55 -3.72 -15.70 -10.06
C VAL A 55 -5.13 -16.06 -10.53
N GLY A 56 -6.00 -15.05 -10.65
CA GLY A 56 -7.39 -15.21 -11.12
C GLY A 56 -8.38 -15.77 -10.09
N LYS A 57 -7.97 -15.96 -8.83
CA LYS A 57 -8.86 -16.42 -7.74
C LYS A 57 -9.32 -15.29 -6.80
N ILE A 58 -8.65 -14.15 -6.85
CA ILE A 58 -8.93 -12.90 -6.12
C ILE A 58 -8.97 -11.79 -7.15
#